data_AF-A0A7S3JP83-F1
#
_entry.id   AF-A0A7S3JP83-F1
#
_cell.length_a   1.000
_cell.length_b   1.000
_cell.length_c   1.000
_cell.angle_alpha   90.00
_cell.angle_beta   90.00
_cell.angle_gamma   90.00
#
_symmetry.space_group_name_H-M   'P 1'
#
loop_
_entity.id
_entity.type
_entity.pdbx_description
1 polymer ?
#
loop_
_entity_poly.entity_id
_entity_poly.type
_entity_poly.pdbx_seq_one_letter_code
_entity_poly.pdbx_strand_id
1 'polypeptide(L)'
;MMIASKFIRFYCVLLVLWSSWSLRIMRRNQITMLRNQDRPELLLFVGKSSVLDNTAGVKRLVGEANDASTPCVWLTREEISSPISNLKATAWPKKTQPLPSPAGLQIIRDSFQIEPDGFGGSSGFGRQLPLPSRPPLPQRCVVFAAEFDACVAGRAAGMRVVGLGDDSLLGSASDVVFYDLDDDDWWCTFDDLYTPGSYWVNPPVPRTVDGYHCDPYTGERIQYTSDGSALEAAVAPLSNEEVAILNDLTAPP
;
A
#
# COMPACT_ATOMS: atom_id res chain seq x y z
N MET A 1 -39.67 13.17 -49.68
CA MET A 1 -38.99 13.22 -48.37
C MET A 1 -38.65 11.80 -47.92
N MET A 2 -37.46 11.25 -48.24
CA MET A 2 -37.06 9.94 -47.68
C MET A 2 -35.58 9.55 -47.89
N ILE A 3 -34.64 10.51 -47.87
CA ILE A 3 -33.19 10.19 -48.10
C ILE A 3 -32.28 10.62 -46.92
N ALA A 4 -32.73 11.50 -46.02
CA ALA A 4 -31.87 12.04 -44.96
C ALA A 4 -31.65 11.12 -43.74
N SER A 5 -32.43 10.05 -43.56
CA SER A 5 -32.40 9.25 -42.32
C SER A 5 -31.31 8.16 -42.29
N LYS A 6 -30.78 7.73 -43.45
CA LYS A 6 -29.79 6.62 -43.49
C LYS A 6 -28.34 7.06 -43.32
N PHE A 7 -28.02 8.34 -43.51
CA PHE A 7 -26.64 8.84 -43.39
C PHE A 7 -26.18 9.05 -41.94
N ILE A 8 -27.11 9.31 -41.01
CA ILE A 8 -26.77 9.59 -39.60
C ILE A 8 -26.34 8.32 -38.86
N ARG A 9 -26.88 7.14 -39.23
CA ARG A 9 -26.52 5.87 -38.56
C ARG A 9 -25.13 5.34 -38.94
N PHE A 10 -24.56 5.77 -40.06
CA PHE A 10 -23.21 5.32 -40.47
C PHE A 10 -22.10 6.09 -39.74
N TYR A 11 -22.33 7.36 -39.39
CA TYR A 11 -21.36 8.18 -38.65
C TYR A 11 -21.23 7.77 -37.18
N CYS A 12 -22.32 7.33 -36.53
CA CYS A 12 -22.25 6.87 -35.13
C CYS A 12 -21.48 5.56 -34.96
N VAL A 13 -21.54 4.63 -35.93
CA VAL A 13 -20.82 3.35 -35.82
C VAL A 13 -19.31 3.52 -36.06
N LEU A 14 -18.92 4.46 -36.94
CA LEU A 14 -17.50 4.75 -37.17
C LEU A 14 -16.82 5.48 -36.01
N LEU A 15 -17.55 6.36 -35.29
CA LEU A 15 -17.02 7.03 -34.09
C LEU A 15 -16.78 6.06 -32.93
N VAL A 16 -17.67 5.07 -32.73
CA VAL A 16 -17.52 4.05 -31.68
C VAL A 16 -16.37 3.09 -31.98
N LEU A 17 -16.13 2.76 -33.26
CA LEU A 17 -14.99 1.91 -33.64
C LEU A 17 -13.65 2.67 -33.62
N TRP A 18 -13.65 4.00 -33.80
CA TRP A 18 -12.43 4.80 -33.68
C TRP A 18 -12.05 5.09 -32.22
N SER A 19 -13.03 5.21 -31.30
CA SER A 19 -12.74 5.29 -29.87
C SER A 19 -12.22 3.96 -29.29
N SER A 20 -12.63 2.81 -29.81
CA SER A 20 -12.11 1.51 -29.33
C SER A 20 -10.74 1.12 -29.91
N TRP A 21 -10.30 1.72 -31.01
CA TRP A 21 -8.95 1.46 -31.58
C TRP A 21 -7.89 2.46 -31.12
N SER A 22 -8.29 3.63 -30.61
CA SER A 22 -7.37 4.68 -30.14
C SER A 22 -6.93 4.50 -28.68
N LEU A 23 -7.58 3.60 -27.92
CA LEU A 23 -7.25 3.26 -26.53
C LEU A 23 -6.55 1.91 -26.39
N ARG A 24 -6.02 1.33 -27.47
CA ARG A 24 -4.80 0.53 -27.35
C ARG A 24 -3.64 1.50 -27.18
N ILE A 25 -3.61 2.12 -26.01
CA ILE A 25 -2.44 2.81 -25.49
C ILE A 25 -1.29 1.85 -25.66
N MET A 26 -0.40 2.22 -26.57
CA MET A 26 0.93 1.68 -26.61
C MET A 26 1.39 1.62 -25.17
N ARG A 27 1.70 0.42 -24.66
CA ARG A 27 2.60 0.29 -23.52
C ARG A 27 3.84 1.06 -23.94
N ARG A 28 3.87 2.36 -23.62
CA ARG A 28 5.10 3.13 -23.65
C ARG A 28 5.95 2.30 -22.72
N ASN A 29 7.00 1.70 -23.27
CA ASN A 29 8.17 1.38 -22.48
C ASN A 29 8.63 2.73 -21.96
N GLN A 30 7.98 3.20 -20.88
CA GLN A 30 8.45 4.29 -20.09
C GLN A 30 9.80 3.78 -19.65
N ILE A 31 10.85 4.37 -20.20
CA ILE A 31 12.16 4.25 -19.61
C ILE A 31 12.00 4.92 -18.25
N THR A 32 11.60 4.14 -17.25
CA THR A 32 11.47 4.56 -15.86
C THR A 32 12.89 4.79 -15.40
N MET A 33 13.32 6.04 -15.56
CA MET A 33 14.59 6.50 -15.06
C MET A 33 14.40 6.80 -13.56
N LEU A 34 14.10 5.76 -12.80
CA LEU A 34 13.89 5.86 -11.35
C LEU A 34 14.75 4.86 -10.61
N ARG A 35 15.29 5.35 -9.51
CA ARG A 35 16.16 4.61 -8.60
C ARG A 35 15.31 3.47 -8.02
N ASN A 36 15.62 2.22 -8.38
CA ASN A 36 14.98 1.00 -7.83
C ASN A 36 14.84 1.01 -6.30
N GLN A 37 15.64 1.82 -5.61
CA GLN A 37 15.58 2.00 -4.17
C GLN A 37 14.22 2.48 -3.68
N ASP A 38 13.43 3.23 -4.46
CA ASP A 38 12.27 3.96 -3.96
C ASP A 38 10.91 3.27 -4.10
N ARG A 39 10.86 2.10 -4.74
CA ARG A 39 9.62 1.36 -4.98
C ARG A 39 8.90 0.91 -3.70
N PRO A 40 7.56 0.79 -3.70
CA PRO A 40 6.85 0.10 -2.62
C PRO A 40 7.31 -1.35 -2.52
N GLU A 41 7.66 -1.75 -1.31
CA GLU A 41 8.09 -3.11 -0.99
C GLU A 41 6.88 -3.99 -0.64
N LEU A 42 5.80 -3.42 -0.09
CA LEU A 42 4.59 -4.15 0.28
C LEU A 42 3.36 -3.26 0.10
N LEU A 43 2.32 -3.79 -0.55
CA LEU A 43 1.00 -3.16 -0.61
C LEU A 43 0.04 -3.90 0.34
N LEU A 44 -0.62 -3.14 1.21
CA LEU A 44 -1.59 -3.63 2.18
C LEU A 44 -2.94 -3.02 1.86
N PHE A 45 -3.92 -3.84 1.55
CA PHE A 45 -5.31 -3.41 1.36
C PHE A 45 -6.06 -3.72 2.65
N VAL A 46 -6.63 -2.69 3.29
CA VAL A 46 -7.32 -2.79 4.57
C VAL A 46 -8.74 -2.28 4.42
N GLY A 47 -9.71 -3.18 4.61
CA GLY A 47 -11.10 -2.77 4.57
C GLY A 47 -12.04 -3.91 4.21
N LYS A 48 -13.31 -3.54 4.06
CA LYS A 48 -14.39 -4.45 3.67
C LYS A 48 -14.25 -4.90 2.22
N SER A 49 -14.68 -6.14 1.98
CA SER A 49 -14.82 -6.77 0.67
C SER A 49 -15.45 -5.84 -0.36
N SER A 50 -16.56 -5.17 -0.02
CA SER A 50 -17.31 -4.36 -0.98
C SER A 50 -16.54 -3.17 -1.58
N VAL A 51 -15.56 -2.60 -0.88
CA VAL A 51 -14.78 -1.45 -1.39
C VAL A 51 -13.62 -1.90 -2.28
N LEU A 52 -13.15 -3.14 -2.08
CA LEU A 52 -11.99 -3.70 -2.77
C LEU A 52 -12.38 -4.68 -3.88
N ASP A 53 -13.57 -5.30 -3.80
CA ASP A 53 -13.97 -6.46 -4.60
C ASP A 53 -14.18 -6.20 -6.09
N ASN A 54 -14.34 -4.95 -6.53
CA ASN A 54 -14.77 -4.71 -7.90
C ASN A 54 -14.28 -3.44 -8.58
N THR A 55 -13.29 -2.76 -8.03
CA THR A 55 -12.70 -1.62 -8.72
C THR A 55 -11.59 -2.15 -9.64
N ALA A 56 -11.77 -1.96 -10.94
CA ALA A 56 -10.86 -2.51 -11.93
C ALA A 56 -9.46 -1.86 -11.85
N GLY A 57 -9.35 -0.67 -11.27
CA GLY A 57 -8.09 -0.06 -10.87
C GLY A 57 -7.36 -0.81 -9.75
N VAL A 58 -8.04 -1.45 -8.79
CA VAL A 58 -7.35 -2.35 -7.81
C VAL A 58 -6.75 -3.55 -8.52
N LYS A 59 -7.49 -4.19 -9.45
CA LYS A 59 -6.96 -5.31 -10.24
C LYS A 59 -5.75 -4.88 -11.08
N ARG A 60 -5.82 -3.70 -11.70
CA ARG A 60 -4.69 -3.11 -12.44
C ARG A 60 -3.50 -2.87 -11.53
N LEU A 61 -3.69 -2.21 -10.39
CA LEU A 61 -2.63 -1.88 -9.44
C LEU A 61 -1.96 -3.15 -8.88
N VAL A 62 -2.74 -4.18 -8.53
CA VAL A 62 -2.21 -5.49 -8.11
C VAL A 62 -1.45 -6.17 -9.24
N GLY A 63 -1.92 -6.03 -10.49
CA GLY A 63 -1.20 -6.49 -11.68
C GLY A 63 0.15 -5.81 -11.86
N GLU A 64 0.19 -4.47 -11.77
CA GLU A 64 1.41 -3.67 -11.85
C GLU A 64 2.41 -4.00 -10.73
N ALA A 65 1.91 -4.15 -9.49
CA ALA A 65 2.73 -4.57 -8.36
C ALA A 65 3.29 -5.99 -8.56
N ASN A 66 2.49 -6.92 -9.09
CA ASN A 66 2.94 -8.27 -9.41
C ASN A 66 4.00 -8.29 -10.52
N ASP A 67 3.83 -7.47 -11.57
CA ASP A 67 4.83 -7.29 -12.62
C ASP A 67 6.15 -6.75 -12.06
N ALA A 68 6.08 -5.91 -11.02
CA ALA A 68 7.25 -5.44 -10.28
C ALA A 68 7.79 -6.47 -9.26
N SER A 69 7.10 -7.58 -8.97
CA SER A 69 7.41 -8.49 -7.85
C SER A 69 7.25 -7.86 -6.46
N THR A 70 6.31 -6.93 -6.30
CA THR A 70 5.89 -6.38 -5.00
C THR A 70 4.69 -7.18 -4.47
N PRO A 71 4.79 -7.83 -3.28
CA PRO A 71 3.68 -8.54 -2.70
C PRO A 71 2.52 -7.61 -2.34
N CYS A 72 1.30 -8.12 -2.53
CA CYS A 72 0.05 -7.46 -2.20
C CYS A 72 -0.76 -8.34 -1.25
N VAL A 73 -1.19 -7.77 -0.14
CA VAL A 73 -1.91 -8.47 0.94
C VAL A 73 -3.23 -7.78 1.20
N TRP A 74 -4.27 -8.57 1.45
CA TRP A 74 -5.57 -8.06 1.84
C TRP A 74 -5.95 -8.48 3.24
N LEU A 75 -6.15 -7.46 4.08
CA LEU A 75 -6.55 -7.56 5.47
C LEU A 75 -8.02 -7.19 5.61
N THR A 76 -8.81 -8.20 5.92
CA THR A 76 -10.25 -8.10 6.09
C THR A 76 -10.66 -8.57 7.48
N ARG A 77 -11.74 -8.02 8.01
CA ARG A 77 -12.38 -8.54 9.23
C ARG A 77 -13.31 -9.72 8.94
N GLU A 78 -13.72 -9.89 7.68
CA GLU A 78 -14.72 -10.86 7.23
C GLU A 78 -14.04 -12.07 6.57
N GLU A 79 -14.63 -13.26 6.68
CA GLU A 79 -14.15 -14.42 5.91
C GLU A 79 -14.45 -14.20 4.42
N ILE A 80 -13.39 -14.02 3.62
CA ILE A 80 -13.52 -13.84 2.18
C ILE A 80 -13.76 -15.20 1.52
N SER A 81 -14.82 -15.30 0.72
CA SER A 81 -15.14 -16.52 -0.06
C SER A 81 -14.29 -16.68 -1.32
N SER A 82 -13.67 -15.60 -1.83
CA SER A 82 -12.78 -15.64 -3.00
C SER A 82 -11.83 -14.44 -3.04
N PRO A 83 -10.50 -14.61 -3.08
CA PRO A 83 -9.57 -13.49 -3.21
C PRO A 83 -9.73 -12.80 -4.57
N ILE A 84 -9.54 -11.49 -4.59
CA ILE A 84 -9.51 -10.69 -5.81
C ILE A 84 -8.17 -10.95 -6.51
N SER A 85 -8.17 -11.69 -7.63
CA SER A 85 -6.94 -11.93 -8.42
C SER A 85 -5.80 -12.54 -7.58
N ASN A 86 -4.56 -12.01 -7.70
CA ASN A 86 -3.37 -12.42 -6.97
C ASN A 86 -3.28 -11.85 -5.53
N LEU A 87 -4.34 -11.20 -5.06
CA LEU A 87 -4.36 -10.58 -3.74
C LEU A 87 -4.48 -11.67 -2.66
N LYS A 88 -3.44 -11.84 -1.85
CA LYS A 88 -3.45 -12.86 -0.80
C LYS A 88 -4.32 -12.39 0.37
N ALA A 89 -5.51 -12.97 0.49
CA ALA A 89 -6.35 -12.80 1.68
C ALA A 89 -5.58 -13.28 2.92
N THR A 90 -5.40 -12.38 3.89
CA THR A 90 -4.63 -12.62 5.10
C THR A 90 -5.47 -12.17 6.31
N ALA A 91 -5.68 -13.08 7.25
CA ALA A 91 -6.42 -12.78 8.46
C ALA A 91 -5.63 -11.83 9.36
N TRP A 92 -6.34 -10.95 10.08
CA TRP A 92 -5.72 -10.13 11.10
C TRP A 92 -5.05 -10.99 12.20
N PRO A 93 -3.90 -10.57 12.75
CA PRO A 93 -3.30 -11.24 13.90
C PRO A 93 -4.25 -11.24 15.09
N LYS A 94 -4.50 -12.41 15.68
CA LYS A 94 -5.49 -12.58 16.78
C LYS A 94 -5.19 -11.73 18.01
N LYS A 95 -3.92 -11.38 18.24
CA LYS A 95 -3.44 -10.68 19.43
C LYS A 95 -3.60 -9.16 19.36
N THR A 96 -3.97 -8.59 18.21
CA THR A 96 -3.90 -7.14 17.97
C THR A 96 -5.28 -6.49 17.94
N GLN A 97 -6.11 -6.77 18.95
CA GLN A 97 -7.41 -6.13 19.12
C GLN A 97 -7.24 -4.78 19.86
N PRO A 98 -8.00 -3.73 19.48
CA PRO A 98 -9.05 -3.69 18.46
C PRO A 98 -8.51 -3.69 17.03
N LEU A 99 -9.30 -4.19 16.07
CA LEU A 99 -8.97 -4.13 14.64
C LEU A 99 -9.63 -2.91 14.00
N PRO A 100 -9.01 -2.22 13.01
CA PRO A 100 -7.61 -2.32 12.62
C PRO A 100 -6.71 -1.72 13.71
N SER A 101 -5.49 -2.25 13.85
CA SER A 101 -4.49 -1.74 14.80
C SER A 101 -3.11 -1.57 14.18
N PRO A 102 -2.31 -0.62 14.68
CA PRO A 102 -0.92 -0.43 14.26
C PRO A 102 -0.09 -1.71 14.45
N ALA A 103 -0.18 -2.35 15.63
CA ALA A 103 0.48 -3.62 15.91
C ALA A 103 0.14 -4.71 14.89
N GLY A 104 -1.13 -4.82 14.49
CA GLY A 104 -1.55 -5.81 13.49
C GLY A 104 -0.83 -5.61 12.16
N LEU A 105 -0.73 -4.35 11.73
CA LEU A 105 -0.01 -3.98 10.51
C LEU A 105 1.50 -4.23 10.62
N GLN A 106 2.13 -3.95 11.76
CA GLN A 106 3.54 -4.28 11.98
C GLN A 106 3.81 -5.78 11.92
N ILE A 107 3.00 -6.59 12.61
CA ILE A 107 3.19 -8.06 12.60
C ILE A 107 3.09 -8.60 11.17
N ILE A 108 2.15 -8.09 10.39
CA ILE A 108 1.98 -8.51 9.00
C ILE A 108 3.18 -8.05 8.17
N ARG A 109 3.61 -6.80 8.31
CA ARG A 109 4.82 -6.27 7.67
C ARG A 109 6.03 -7.14 7.99
N ASP A 110 6.30 -7.38 9.27
CA ASP A 110 7.45 -8.15 9.77
C ASP A 110 7.41 -9.63 9.34
N SER A 111 6.24 -10.14 8.93
CA SER A 111 6.10 -11.49 8.36
C SER A 111 6.67 -11.63 6.95
N PHE A 112 6.97 -10.52 6.26
CA PHE A 112 7.58 -10.52 4.94
C PHE A 112 9.08 -10.19 5.03
N GLN A 113 9.91 -11.05 4.46
CA GLN A 113 11.32 -10.75 4.22
C GLN A 113 11.47 -10.32 2.77
N ILE A 114 11.51 -9.01 2.55
CA ILE A 114 11.63 -8.40 1.22
C ILE A 114 12.95 -7.67 1.18
N GLU A 115 13.91 -8.24 0.48
CA GLU A 115 15.18 -7.57 0.24
C GLU A 115 14.94 -6.38 -0.69
N PRO A 116 15.50 -5.20 -0.38
CA PRO A 116 15.35 -4.05 -1.25
C PRO A 116 16.03 -4.32 -2.59
N ASP A 117 15.41 -3.83 -3.66
CA ASP A 117 16.02 -3.89 -4.98
C ASP A 117 17.39 -3.18 -4.96
N GLY A 118 18.40 -3.82 -5.55
CA GLY A 118 19.74 -3.24 -5.71
C GLY A 118 19.71 -1.93 -6.50
N PHE A 119 20.74 -1.10 -6.33
CA PHE A 119 20.90 0.19 -7.03
C PHE A 119 21.37 -0.01 -8.47
N GLY A 120 20.46 -0.14 -9.44
CA GLY A 120 20.92 -0.41 -10.81
C GLY A 120 20.00 0.06 -11.91
N GLY A 121 20.28 1.25 -12.44
CA GLY A 121 19.90 1.56 -13.81
C GLY A 121 20.67 0.69 -14.80
N SER A 122 19.98 0.27 -15.85
CA SER A 122 20.45 -0.56 -16.97
C SER A 122 20.55 -2.07 -16.70
N SER A 123 19.71 -2.79 -17.42
CA SER A 123 19.62 -4.23 -17.62
C SER A 123 20.86 -4.86 -18.27
N GLY A 124 22.09 -4.50 -17.86
CA GLY A 124 23.29 -5.00 -18.54
C GLY A 124 24.66 -4.75 -17.89
N PHE A 125 24.80 -3.93 -16.84
CA PHE A 125 26.10 -3.69 -16.21
C PHE A 125 26.18 -4.22 -14.79
N GLY A 126 26.61 -5.48 -14.66
CA GLY A 126 26.99 -6.11 -13.40
C GLY A 126 25.80 -6.50 -12.54
N ARG A 127 25.71 -7.78 -12.15
CA ARG A 127 24.85 -8.17 -11.03
C ARG A 127 25.40 -7.46 -9.79
N GLN A 128 24.70 -6.44 -9.33
CA GLN A 128 25.12 -5.73 -8.14
C GLN A 128 24.93 -6.63 -6.92
N LEU A 129 25.81 -6.46 -5.93
CA LEU A 129 25.67 -7.11 -4.64
C LEU A 129 24.35 -6.67 -3.99
N PRO A 130 23.61 -7.57 -3.34
CA PRO A 130 22.43 -7.19 -2.57
C PRO A 130 22.81 -6.09 -1.59
N LEU A 131 21.94 -5.09 -1.44
CA LEU A 131 22.12 -4.07 -0.41
C LEU A 131 22.16 -4.75 0.96
N PRO A 132 22.90 -4.20 1.94
CA PRO A 132 22.85 -4.73 3.30
C PRO A 132 21.41 -4.71 3.81
N SER A 133 20.98 -5.79 4.45
CA SER A 133 19.65 -5.85 5.04
C SER A 133 19.47 -4.69 6.04
N ARG A 134 18.34 -3.99 5.93
CA ARG A 134 18.00 -2.84 6.79
C ARG A 134 16.83 -3.22 7.70
N PRO A 135 17.05 -3.55 8.98
CA PRO A 135 15.93 -3.78 9.88
C PRO A 135 15.19 -2.46 10.18
N PRO A 136 13.86 -2.42 10.19
CA PRO A 136 12.92 -3.49 9.85
C PRO A 136 12.58 -3.54 8.34
N LEU A 137 12.62 -4.73 7.73
CA LEU A 137 12.11 -4.98 6.36
C LEU A 137 10.67 -5.49 6.44
N PRO A 138 9.77 -5.10 5.51
CA PRO A 138 9.90 -4.07 4.48
C PRO A 138 9.72 -2.65 5.05
N GLN A 139 10.45 -1.64 4.58
CA GLN A 139 10.34 -0.23 5.01
C GLN A 139 9.31 0.58 4.23
N ARG A 140 9.08 0.24 2.96
CA ARG A 140 8.26 1.05 2.05
C ARG A 140 6.90 0.39 1.86
N CYS A 141 6.11 0.42 2.92
CA CYS A 141 4.76 -0.13 2.93
C CYS A 141 3.73 0.94 2.58
N VAL A 142 2.77 0.60 1.71
CA VAL A 142 1.63 1.44 1.38
C VAL A 142 0.35 0.72 1.79
N VAL A 143 -0.48 1.39 2.57
CA VAL A 143 -1.77 0.93 3.06
C VAL A 143 -2.87 1.63 2.26
N PHE A 144 -3.70 0.87 1.58
CA PHE A 144 -4.94 1.32 0.96
C PHE A 144 -6.08 1.04 1.94
N ALA A 145 -6.74 2.08 2.42
CA ALA A 145 -7.73 1.98 3.48
C ALA A 145 -9.02 2.73 3.14
N ALA A 146 -10.16 2.06 3.32
CA ALA A 146 -11.49 2.64 3.08
C ALA A 146 -12.16 3.20 4.35
N GLU A 147 -11.62 2.86 5.52
CA GLU A 147 -12.16 3.26 6.82
C GLU A 147 -11.19 4.21 7.53
N PHE A 148 -11.73 5.19 8.26
CA PHE A 148 -10.94 6.16 9.02
C PHE A 148 -9.97 5.47 9.98
N ASP A 149 -10.45 4.52 10.79
CA ASP A 149 -9.63 3.80 11.76
C ASP A 149 -8.46 3.04 11.10
N ALA A 150 -8.67 2.52 9.89
CA ALA A 150 -7.62 1.84 9.13
C ALA A 150 -6.55 2.83 8.64
N CYS A 151 -6.97 4.04 8.26
CA CYS A 151 -6.06 5.11 7.89
C CYS A 151 -5.21 5.56 9.10
N VAL A 152 -5.86 5.73 10.26
CA VAL A 152 -5.16 6.04 11.53
C VAL A 152 -4.15 4.96 11.88
N ALA A 153 -4.56 3.69 11.82
CA ALA A 153 -3.69 2.56 12.12
C ALA A 153 -2.47 2.50 11.18
N GLY A 154 -2.66 2.73 9.88
CA GLY A 154 -1.58 2.76 8.89
C GLY A 154 -0.55 3.87 9.16
N ARG A 155 -1.02 5.08 9.48
CA ARG A 155 -0.12 6.20 9.83
C ARG A 155 0.64 5.95 11.12
N ALA A 156 -0.05 5.42 12.13
CA ALA A 156 0.57 5.06 13.38
C ALA A 156 1.62 3.96 13.19
N ALA A 157 1.38 3.00 12.28
CA ALA A 157 2.35 1.98 11.91
C ALA A 157 3.54 2.51 11.06
N GLY A 158 3.63 3.82 10.79
CA GLY A 158 4.70 4.37 9.94
C GLY A 158 4.64 3.82 8.52
N MET A 159 3.42 3.61 8.01
CA MET A 159 3.17 3.24 6.62
C MET A 159 2.56 4.43 5.89
N ARG A 160 2.68 4.44 4.55
CA ARG A 160 2.00 5.45 3.75
C ARG A 160 0.54 5.06 3.62
N VAL A 161 -0.36 6.02 3.75
CA VAL A 161 -1.81 5.73 3.74
C VAL A 161 -2.48 6.39 2.56
N VAL A 162 -3.08 5.56 1.71
CA VAL A 162 -3.98 5.95 0.63
C VAL A 162 -5.41 5.70 1.10
N GLY A 163 -6.17 6.77 1.31
CA GLY A 163 -7.59 6.72 1.61
C GLY A 163 -8.40 6.41 0.36
N LEU A 164 -9.36 5.50 0.46
CA LEU A 164 -10.31 5.14 -0.59
C LEU A 164 -11.72 5.55 -0.17
N GLY A 165 -12.19 6.71 -0.62
CA GLY A 165 -13.50 7.25 -0.30
C GLY A 165 -13.52 8.79 -0.24
N ASP A 166 -14.39 9.32 0.62
CA ASP A 166 -14.61 10.75 0.75
C ASP A 166 -13.44 11.45 1.50
N ASP A 167 -12.85 12.46 0.86
CA ASP A 167 -11.76 13.27 1.43
C ASP A 167 -12.17 14.00 2.72
N SER A 168 -13.45 14.38 2.85
CA SER A 168 -13.94 15.00 4.08
C SER A 168 -13.90 14.06 5.30
N LEU A 169 -13.92 12.75 5.05
CA LEU A 169 -13.83 11.72 6.09
C LEU A 169 -12.40 11.25 6.30
N LEU A 170 -11.65 11.05 5.22
CA LEU A 170 -10.36 10.36 5.27
C LEU A 170 -9.15 11.32 5.20
N GLY A 171 -9.31 12.53 4.69
CA GLY A 171 -8.22 13.45 4.37
C GLY A 171 -7.33 13.81 5.56
N SER A 172 -7.86 13.82 6.78
CA SER A 172 -7.05 14.06 7.98
C SER A 172 -6.19 12.85 8.38
N ALA A 173 -6.62 11.64 8.05
CA ALA A 173 -5.98 10.37 8.43
C ALA A 173 -5.23 9.68 7.29
N SER A 174 -5.30 10.20 6.06
CA SER A 174 -4.59 9.68 4.88
C SER A 174 -3.51 10.64 4.40
N ASP A 175 -2.56 10.15 3.61
CA ASP A 175 -1.55 10.98 2.92
C ASP A 175 -2.08 11.47 1.57
N VAL A 176 -2.94 10.67 0.94
CA VAL A 176 -3.69 10.99 -0.27
C VAL A 176 -5.04 10.29 -0.17
N VAL A 177 -6.08 10.90 -0.75
CA VAL A 177 -7.41 10.30 -0.85
C VAL A 177 -7.80 10.20 -2.31
N PHE A 178 -8.26 9.02 -2.72
CA PHE A 178 -8.95 8.79 -3.97
C PHE A 178 -10.39 8.43 -3.66
N TYR A 179 -11.34 8.98 -4.43
CA TYR A 179 -12.76 8.68 -4.23
C TYR A 179 -13.06 7.19 -4.46
N ASP A 180 -12.51 6.64 -5.55
CA ASP A 180 -12.48 5.23 -5.89
C ASP A 180 -11.23 4.93 -6.75
N LEU A 181 -11.06 3.65 -7.11
CA LEU A 181 -10.00 3.19 -8.01
C LEU A 181 -10.62 2.52 -9.25
N ASP A 182 -11.44 3.25 -9.99
CA ASP A 182 -12.15 2.70 -11.14
C ASP A 182 -11.30 2.65 -12.43
N ASP A 183 -11.79 1.94 -13.45
CA ASP A 183 -11.06 1.66 -14.71
C ASP A 183 -10.85 2.92 -15.58
N ASP A 184 -11.74 3.90 -15.43
CA ASP A 184 -11.75 5.10 -16.26
C ASP A 184 -10.75 6.16 -15.77
N ASP A 185 -10.21 6.00 -14.55
CA ASP A 185 -9.37 6.99 -13.89
C ASP A 185 -7.98 6.45 -13.57
N TRP A 186 -6.99 6.87 -14.36
CA TRP A 186 -5.56 6.60 -14.14
C TRP A 186 -4.95 7.47 -13.03
N TRP A 187 -5.72 7.81 -11.99
CA TRP A 187 -5.28 8.75 -10.96
C TRP A 187 -4.18 8.19 -10.04
N CYS A 188 -4.06 6.87 -9.97
CA CYS A 188 -3.02 6.20 -9.21
C CYS A 188 -2.48 4.98 -9.96
N THR A 189 -1.26 5.08 -10.47
CA THR A 189 -0.47 3.93 -10.94
C THR A 189 0.48 3.45 -9.84
N PHE A 190 0.99 2.23 -9.97
CA PHE A 190 2.03 1.74 -9.08
C PHE A 190 3.25 2.67 -9.06
N ASP A 191 3.59 3.25 -10.22
CA ASP A 191 4.69 4.21 -10.39
C ASP A 191 4.46 5.52 -9.62
N ASP A 192 3.21 5.97 -9.50
CA ASP A 192 2.88 7.18 -8.75
C ASP A 192 3.15 7.03 -7.25
N LEU A 193 3.09 5.79 -6.71
CA LEU A 193 3.38 5.52 -5.30
C LEU A 193 4.83 5.80 -4.93
N TYR A 194 5.74 5.84 -5.91
CA TYR A 194 7.17 6.07 -5.70
C TYR A 194 7.82 7.14 -6.57
N THR A 195 7.05 7.85 -7.39
CA THR A 195 7.58 8.95 -8.21
C THR A 195 7.70 10.24 -7.40
N PRO A 196 8.90 10.85 -7.28
CA PRO A 196 9.10 12.19 -6.73
C PRO A 196 8.12 13.20 -7.30
N GLY A 197 7.40 13.91 -6.42
CA GLY A 197 6.45 14.96 -6.81
C GLY A 197 5.01 14.50 -7.03
N SER A 198 4.73 13.20 -7.19
CA SER A 198 3.35 12.68 -7.18
C SER A 198 2.86 12.55 -5.73
N TYR A 199 3.46 11.63 -4.97
CA TYR A 199 3.07 11.36 -3.57
C TYR A 199 4.29 11.09 -2.66
N TRP A 200 5.49 11.44 -3.13
CA TRP A 200 6.76 10.93 -2.60
C TRP A 200 7.59 11.91 -1.77
N VAL A 201 7.76 11.61 -0.47
CA VAL A 201 8.87 12.05 0.39
C VAL A 201 9.12 10.97 1.46
N ASN A 202 10.28 10.29 1.45
CA ASN A 202 10.80 9.31 2.46
C ASN A 202 9.83 8.20 2.96
N PRO A 203 10.32 7.10 3.54
CA PRO A 203 9.44 6.21 4.32
C PRO A 203 8.77 7.03 5.43
N PRO A 204 7.44 6.97 5.57
CA PRO A 204 6.75 7.73 6.60
C PRO A 204 7.18 7.27 7.98
N VAL A 205 7.47 8.21 8.87
CA VAL A 205 7.66 7.91 10.29
C VAL A 205 6.30 7.68 10.98
N PRO A 206 6.24 6.76 11.96
CA PRO A 206 5.09 6.58 12.85
C PRO A 206 4.57 7.90 13.40
N ARG A 207 3.32 8.23 13.09
CA ARG A 207 2.69 9.48 13.54
C ARG A 207 1.19 9.35 13.76
N THR A 208 0.67 10.17 14.65
CA THR A 208 -0.77 10.36 14.87
C THR A 208 -1.40 11.16 13.72
N VAL A 209 -2.73 11.26 13.72
CA VAL A 209 -3.52 12.09 12.79
C VAL A 209 -3.07 13.55 12.86
N ASP A 210 -2.82 14.05 14.08
CA ASP A 210 -2.36 15.42 14.33
C ASP A 210 -0.87 15.66 13.98
N GLY A 211 -0.16 14.63 13.52
CA GLY A 211 1.23 14.72 13.10
C GLY A 211 2.28 14.59 14.22
N TYR A 212 1.89 14.19 15.43
CA TYR A 212 2.85 13.86 16.50
C TYR A 212 3.46 12.48 16.28
N HIS A 213 4.70 12.30 16.70
CA HIS A 213 5.31 10.96 16.75
C HIS A 213 4.52 10.02 17.67
N CYS A 214 4.43 8.76 17.29
CA CYS A 214 3.80 7.72 18.09
C CYS A 214 4.58 6.41 18.03
N ASP A 215 4.28 5.53 18.97
CA ASP A 215 4.77 4.16 18.96
C ASP A 215 4.12 3.37 17.80
N PRO A 216 4.91 2.66 16.97
CA PRO A 216 4.39 1.94 15.81
C PRO A 216 3.55 0.70 16.11
N TYR A 217 3.60 0.18 17.34
CA TYR A 217 2.86 -0.99 17.79
C TYR A 217 1.61 -0.58 18.57
N THR A 218 1.71 0.41 19.46
CA THR A 218 0.57 0.83 20.29
C THR A 218 -0.24 1.98 19.67
N GLY A 219 0.40 2.81 18.83
CA GLY A 219 -0.18 4.06 18.33
C GLY A 219 -0.20 5.19 19.36
N GLU A 220 0.36 4.97 20.56
CA GLU A 220 0.40 5.97 21.61
C GLU A 220 1.40 7.07 21.28
N ARG A 221 1.04 8.32 21.60
CA ARG A 221 1.89 9.48 21.34
C ARG A 221 3.17 9.40 22.18
N ILE A 222 4.32 9.54 21.52
CA ILE A 222 5.61 9.66 22.18
C ILE A 222 5.86 11.15 22.45
N GLN A 223 6.17 11.47 23.71
CA GLN A 223 6.64 12.81 24.07
C GLN A 223 8.16 12.79 24.12
N TYR A 224 8.79 13.89 23.69
CA TYR A 224 10.24 14.05 23.79
C TYR A 224 10.55 15.15 24.79
N THR A 225 11.61 14.96 25.55
CA THR A 225 12.23 16.00 26.37
C THR A 225 12.91 17.06 25.48
N SER A 226 13.36 18.16 26.09
CA SER A 226 14.06 19.23 25.37
C SER A 226 15.42 18.82 24.79
N ASP A 227 16.03 17.74 25.28
CA ASP A 227 17.25 17.13 24.73
C ASP A 227 16.98 16.09 23.64
N GLY A 228 15.71 15.84 23.29
CA GLY A 228 15.31 14.91 22.24
C GLY A 228 15.25 13.44 22.66
N SER A 229 15.42 13.13 23.95
CA SER A 229 15.15 11.80 24.48
C SER A 229 13.64 11.58 24.63
N ALA A 230 13.18 10.35 24.37
CA ALA A 230 11.77 10.03 24.58
C ALA A 230 11.47 10.03 26.09
N LEU A 231 10.48 10.82 26.53
CA LEU A 231 9.84 10.65 27.84
C LEU A 231 9.21 9.26 27.80
N GLU A 232 9.75 8.33 28.60
CA GLU A 232 9.40 6.90 28.61
C GLU A 232 7.99 6.64 28.05
N ALA A 233 7.93 6.10 26.82
CA ALA A 233 6.76 5.34 26.44
C ALA A 233 6.62 4.25 27.50
N ALA A 234 5.41 4.02 28.02
CA ALA A 234 5.16 2.96 28.97
C ALA A 234 5.40 1.60 28.28
N VAL A 235 6.66 1.18 28.18
CA VAL A 235 7.03 -0.16 27.75
C VAL A 235 6.62 -1.06 28.89
N ALA A 236 5.43 -1.66 28.79
CA ALA A 236 5.09 -2.78 29.66
C ALA A 236 6.19 -3.85 29.45
N PRO A 237 6.89 -4.29 30.51
CA PRO A 237 7.90 -5.32 30.36
C PRO A 237 7.24 -6.58 29.80
N LEU A 238 7.88 -7.21 28.81
CA LEU A 238 7.49 -8.53 28.35
C LEU A 238 7.44 -9.47 29.55
N SER A 239 6.31 -10.13 29.72
CA SER A 239 6.09 -11.14 30.75
C SER A 239 7.10 -12.29 30.61
N ASN A 240 7.40 -12.96 31.72
CA ASN A 240 8.33 -14.10 31.73
C ASN A 240 7.89 -15.24 30.77
N GLU A 241 6.59 -15.32 30.44
CA GLU A 241 6.05 -16.26 29.45
C GLU A 241 6.44 -15.86 28.01
N GLU A 242 6.53 -14.56 27.71
CA GLU A 242 6.94 -14.04 26.39
C GLU A 242 8.43 -14.24 26.13
N VAL A 243 9.27 -14.16 27.18
CA VAL A 243 10.70 -14.48 27.10
C VAL A 243 10.92 -15.97 26.86
N ALA A 244 10.10 -16.84 27.45
CA ALA A 244 10.19 -18.28 27.25
C ALA A 244 9.82 -18.72 25.82
N ILE A 245 8.80 -18.10 25.22
CA ILE A 245 8.33 -18.43 23.86
C ILE A 245 9.31 -17.93 22.79
N LEU A 246 9.94 -16.77 22.99
CA LEU A 246 10.96 -16.27 22.07
C LEU A 246 12.17 -17.21 22.02
N ASN A 247 12.60 -17.72 23.17
CA ASN A 247 13.72 -18.66 23.26
C ASN A 247 13.41 -19.99 22.54
N ASP A 248 12.15 -20.43 22.55
CA ASP A 248 11.69 -21.66 21.90
C ASP A 248 11.61 -21.53 20.36
N LEU A 249 11.29 -20.33 19.84
CA LEU A 249 11.26 -20.06 18.39
C LEU A 249 12.65 -19.83 17.79
N THR A 250 13.65 -19.52 18.61
CA THR A 250 15.06 -19.35 18.19
C THR A 250 15.91 -20.61 18.32
N ALA A 251 15.35 -21.71 18.83
CA ALA A 251 16.06 -22.98 18.87
C ALA A 251 16.25 -23.51 17.44
N PRO A 252 17.48 -23.85 17.01
CA PRO A 252 17.68 -24.52 15.74
C PRO A 252 17.02 -25.91 15.78
N PRO A 253 16.58 -26.44 14.62
CA PRO A 253 15.84 -27.69 14.54
C PRO A 253 16.63 -28.90 15.07
#